data_AF-A0A920LDZ1-F1
#
_entry.id   AF-A0A920LDZ1-F1
#
_cell.length_a   1.000
_cell.length_b   1.000
_cell.length_c   1.000
_cell.angle_alpha   90.00
_cell.angle_beta   90.00
_cell.angle_gamma   90.00
#
_symmetry.space_group_name_H-M   'P 1'
#
loop_
_entity.id
_entity.type
_entity.pdbx_description
1 polymer ?
#
loop_
_entity_poly.entity_id
_entity_poly.type
_entity_poly.pdbx_seq_one_letter_code
_entity_poly.pdbx_strand_id
1 'polypeptide(L)'
;MAIIIIIPGIALYGILGDSLGEPDMAFPYIVNTYLPVGIKGIILCGLFASLMSTVDSTFNSLATLWSTDIYSKYINKKASDQEKLKLDKRLFYLV
;
A
#
# COMPACT_ATOMS: atom_id res chain seq x y z
N MET A 1 3.49 -11.24 -2.56
CA MET A 1 2.05 -11.03 -2.30
C MET A 1 1.17 -11.86 -3.24
N ALA A 2 1.32 -11.69 -4.57
CA ALA A 2 0.51 -12.38 -5.58
C ALA A 2 0.38 -13.90 -5.37
N ILE A 3 1.48 -14.62 -5.15
CA ILE A 3 1.46 -16.10 -5.01
C ILE A 3 0.64 -16.56 -3.80
N ILE A 4 0.75 -15.87 -2.65
CA ILE A 4 0.06 -16.21 -1.40
C ILE A 4 -1.45 -15.97 -1.50
N ILE A 5 -1.89 -15.06 -2.38
CA ILE A 5 -3.30 -14.72 -2.57
C ILE A 5 -3.92 -15.53 -3.71
N ILE A 6 -3.21 -15.66 -4.83
CA ILE A 6 -3.71 -16.28 -6.06
C ILE A 6 -3.86 -17.79 -5.92
N ILE A 7 -2.85 -18.50 -5.38
CA ILE A 7 -2.91 -19.97 -5.29
C ILE A 7 -4.08 -20.45 -4.42
N PRO A 8 -4.29 -19.90 -3.20
CA PRO A 8 -5.44 -20.29 -2.39
C PRO A 8 -6.77 -19.84 -2.99
N GLY A 9 -6.82 -18.67 -3.66
CA GLY A 9 -8.03 -18.19 -4.35
C GLY A 9 -8.47 -19.12 -5.48
N ILE A 10 -7.53 -19.61 -6.30
CA ILE A 10 -7.80 -20.60 -7.35
C ILE A 10 -8.25 -21.94 -6.74
N ALA A 11 -7.59 -22.39 -5.66
CA ALA A 11 -7.98 -23.62 -4.97
C ALA A 11 -9.39 -23.52 -4.37
N LEU A 12 -9.76 -22.36 -3.83
CA LEU A 12 -11.08 -22.10 -3.26
C LEU A 12 -12.16 -22.09 -4.35
N TYR A 13 -11.90 -21.48 -5.51
CA TYR A 13 -12.81 -21.54 -6.66
C TYR A 13 -13.07 -22.99 -7.10
N GLY A 14 -12.05 -23.86 -7.04
CA GLY A 14 -12.21 -25.29 -7.29
C GLY A 14 -13.07 -26.06 -6.26
N ILE A 15 -13.24 -25.53 -5.04
CA ILE A 15 -14.02 -26.16 -3.95
C ILE A 15 -15.44 -25.59 -3.85
N LEU A 16 -15.61 -24.28 -4.06
CA LEU A 16 -16.88 -23.55 -3.90
C LEU A 16 -17.60 -23.24 -5.22
N GLY A 17 -16.93 -23.39 -6.38
CA GLY A 17 -17.50 -23.02 -7.68
C GLY A 17 -17.94 -21.55 -7.74
N ASP A 18 -19.04 -21.28 -8.44
CA ASP A 18 -19.66 -19.94 -8.58
C ASP A 18 -20.36 -19.41 -7.30
N SER A 19 -20.24 -20.11 -6.17
CA SER A 19 -20.85 -19.67 -4.90
C SER A 19 -20.20 -18.39 -4.32
N LEU A 20 -19.00 -18.06 -4.80
CA LEU A 20 -18.31 -16.80 -4.49
C LEU A 20 -18.75 -15.76 -5.53
N GLY A 21 -19.73 -14.92 -5.17
CA GLY A 21 -20.26 -13.90 -6.08
C GLY A 21 -19.20 -12.94 -6.63
N GLU A 22 -18.13 -12.68 -5.86
CA GLU A 22 -16.99 -11.87 -6.29
C GLU A 22 -15.65 -12.62 -6.07
N PRO A 23 -14.81 -12.78 -7.11
CA PRO A 23 -13.51 -13.46 -7.00
C PRO A 23 -12.57 -12.80 -5.97
N ASP A 24 -12.65 -11.49 -5.79
CA ASP A 24 -11.80 -10.73 -4.86
C ASP A 24 -12.08 -11.09 -3.39
N MET A 25 -13.27 -11.64 -3.09
CA MET A 25 -13.67 -12.08 -1.76
C MET A 25 -13.10 -13.45 -1.38
N ALA A 26 -12.47 -14.17 -2.30
CA ALA A 26 -11.89 -15.48 -2.04
C ALA A 26 -10.85 -15.46 -0.92
N PHE A 27 -9.95 -14.47 -0.93
CA PHE A 27 -8.90 -14.36 0.08
C PHE A 27 -9.46 -14.01 1.48
N PRO A 28 -10.31 -12.97 1.65
CA PRO A 28 -11.01 -12.72 2.92
C PRO A 28 -11.80 -13.93 3.44
N TYR A 29 -12.47 -14.67 2.55
CA TYR A 29 -13.24 -15.86 2.91
C TYR A 29 -12.34 -16.96 3.48
N ILE A 30 -11.19 -17.24 2.86
CA ILE A 30 -10.23 -18.23 3.36
C ILE A 30 -9.70 -17.83 4.73
N VAL A 31 -9.30 -16.55 4.86
CA VAL A 31 -8.74 -16.01 6.10
C VAL A 31 -9.75 -16.11 7.24
N ASN A 32 -11.03 -15.87 6.97
CA ASN A 32 -12.03 -15.93 8.04
C ASN A 32 -12.47 -17.37 8.37
N THR A 33 -12.60 -18.24 7.37
CA THR A 33 -13.20 -19.57 7.56
C THR A 33 -12.18 -20.61 8.02
N TYR A 34 -10.93 -20.56 7.54
CA TYR A 34 -9.97 -21.67 7.73
C TYR A 34 -8.79 -21.35 8.66
N LEU A 35 -8.53 -20.09 8.96
CA LEU A 35 -7.39 -19.71 9.81
C LEU A 35 -7.78 -19.49 11.28
N PRO A 36 -6.91 -19.84 12.25
CA PRO A 36 -7.16 -19.63 13.66
C PRO A 36 -7.00 -18.16 14.08
N VAL A 37 -7.67 -17.80 15.18
CA VAL A 37 -7.52 -16.49 15.82
C VAL A 37 -6.05 -16.30 16.25
N GLY A 38 -5.42 -15.20 15.87
CA GLY A 38 -3.97 -15.01 15.98
C GLY A 38 -3.31 -14.89 14.60
N ILE A 39 -3.33 -15.96 13.78
CA ILE A 39 -2.76 -15.90 12.42
C ILE A 39 -3.55 -14.93 11.54
N LYS A 40 -4.88 -14.84 11.73
CA LYS A 40 -5.71 -13.80 11.10
C LYS A 40 -5.16 -12.39 11.33
N GLY A 41 -4.72 -12.10 12.56
CA GLY A 41 -4.15 -10.80 12.92
C GLY A 41 -2.82 -10.54 12.22
N ILE A 42 -1.95 -11.55 12.15
CA ILE A 42 -0.66 -11.45 11.45
C ILE A 42 -0.86 -11.13 9.96
N ILE A 43 -1.81 -11.81 9.31
CA ILE A 43 -2.14 -11.56 7.90
C ILE A 43 -2.65 -10.13 7.71
N LEU A 44 -3.56 -9.68 8.59
CA LEU A 44 -4.10 -8.32 8.54
C LEU A 44 -2.99 -7.27 8.71
N CYS A 45 -2.10 -7.45 9.69
CA CYS A 45 -0.94 -6.58 9.90
C CYS A 45 -0.01 -6.55 8.68
N GLY A 46 0.28 -7.71 8.08
CA GLY A 46 1.10 -7.79 6.87
C GLY A 46 0.47 -7.08 5.68
N LEU A 47 -0.87 -7.17 5.54
CA LEU A 47 -1.61 -6.47 4.50
C LEU A 47 -1.51 -4.96 4.66
N PHE A 48 -1.76 -4.44 5.86
CA PHE A 48 -1.57 -3.02 6.18
C PHE A 48 -0.12 -2.57 6.01
N ALA A 49 0.86 -3.37 6.41
CA ALA A 49 2.28 -3.05 6.22
C ALA A 49 2.64 -2.93 4.73
N SER A 50 2.11 -3.82 3.88
CA SER A 50 2.34 -3.76 2.44
C SER A 50 1.67 -2.54 1.78
N LEU A 51 0.47 -2.19 2.23
CA LEU A 51 -0.24 -0.99 1.80
C LEU A 51 0.54 0.26 2.20
N MET A 52 0.97 0.34 3.47
CA MET A 52 1.75 1.47 3.98
C MET A 52 3.04 1.65 3.17
N SER A 53 3.76 0.57 2.83
CA SER A 53 4.96 0.66 1.99
C SER A 53 4.71 1.31 0.62
N THR A 54 3.55 1.04 0.01
CA THR A 54 3.17 1.63 -1.28
C THR A 54 2.77 3.09 -1.10
N VAL A 55 2.01 3.39 -0.04
CA VAL A 55 1.61 4.75 0.33
C VAL A 55 2.86 5.60 0.60
N ASP A 56 3.77 5.14 1.45
CA ASP A 56 5.04 5.79 1.78
C ASP A 56 5.87 6.10 0.53
N SER A 57 5.99 5.13 -0.38
CA SER A 57 6.73 5.30 -1.64
C SER A 57 6.08 6.33 -2.57
N THR A 58 4.76 6.34 -2.62
CA THR A 58 3.98 7.29 -3.43
C THR A 58 4.11 8.70 -2.85
N PHE A 59 4.00 8.86 -1.53
CA PHE A 59 4.19 10.15 -0.86
C PHE A 59 5.60 10.69 -1.00
N ASN A 60 6.63 9.84 -0.89
CA ASN A 60 8.02 10.24 -1.12
C ASN A 60 8.24 10.75 -2.56
N SER A 61 7.60 10.12 -3.54
CA SER A 61 7.66 10.55 -4.94
C SER A 61 6.91 11.86 -5.16
N LEU A 62 5.73 12.02 -4.54
CA LEU A 62 4.94 13.25 -4.60
C LEU A 62 5.65 14.44 -3.94
N ALA A 63 6.32 14.24 -2.80
CA ALA A 63 7.11 15.27 -2.14
C ALA A 63 8.23 15.78 -3.04
N THR A 64 8.96 14.87 -3.69
CA THR A 64 10.02 15.21 -4.66
C THR A 64 9.49 16.00 -5.85
N LEU A 65 8.36 15.56 -6.42
CA LEU A 65 7.69 16.25 -7.52
C LEU A 65 7.24 17.66 -7.07
N TRP A 66 6.70 17.77 -5.86
CA TRP A 66 6.33 19.06 -5.29
C TRP A 66 7.52 20.00 -5.10
N SER A 67 8.64 19.55 -4.52
CA SER A 67 9.80 20.42 -4.28
C SER A 67 10.54 20.80 -5.57
N THR A 68 10.64 19.88 -6.52
CA THR A 68 11.40 20.11 -7.75
C THR A 68 10.58 20.77 -8.84
N ASP A 69 9.37 20.29 -9.10
CA ASP A 69 8.55 20.79 -10.21
C ASP A 69 7.65 21.96 -9.83
N ILE A 70 7.21 22.04 -8.57
CA ILE A 70 6.35 23.17 -8.12
C ILE A 70 7.19 24.21 -7.40
N TYR A 71 7.82 23.84 -6.28
CA TYR A 71 8.51 24.79 -5.41
C TYR A 71 9.70 25.45 -6.10
N SER A 72 10.57 24.67 -6.76
CA SER A 72 11.76 25.22 -7.42
C SER A 72 11.45 25.97 -8.73
N LYS A 73 10.34 25.66 -9.42
CA LYS A 73 10.01 26.35 -10.68
C LYS A 73 9.14 27.58 -10.48
N TYR A 74 8.19 27.54 -9.56
CA TYR A 74 7.15 28.57 -9.42
C TYR A 74 7.24 29.39 -8.13
N ILE A 75 7.78 28.84 -7.04
CA ILE A 75 7.80 29.53 -5.73
C ILE A 75 9.16 30.16 -5.44
N ASN A 76 10.23 29.36 -5.45
CA ASN A 76 11.59 29.82 -5.17
C ASN A 76 12.59 29.22 -6.17
N LYS A 77 12.85 29.98 -7.25
CA LYS A 77 13.75 29.60 -8.35
C LYS A 77 15.23 29.46 -7.96
N LYS A 78 15.62 29.94 -6.77
CA LYS A 78 16.97 29.81 -6.23
C LYS A 78 17.03 28.93 -4.98
N ALA A 79 15.99 28.12 -4.76
CA ALA A 79 15.92 27.24 -3.59
C ALA A 79 17.17 26.35 -3.51
N SER A 80 17.86 26.41 -2.37
CA SER A 80 19.01 25.55 -2.08
C SER A 80 18.54 24.10 -1.87
N ASP A 81 19.40 23.11 -2.15
CA ASP A 81 19.09 21.71 -1.93
C ASP A 81 18.70 21.41 -0.47
N GLN A 82 19.25 22.18 0.49
CA GLN A 82 18.87 22.05 1.90
C GLN A 82 17.45 22.55 2.20
N GLU A 83 16.94 23.54 1.47
CA GLU A 83 15.58 24.04 1.64
C GLU A 83 14.58 23.05 1.05
N LYS A 84 14.90 22.45 -0.10
CA LYS A 84 14.08 21.39 -0.72
C LYS A 84 13.99 20.16 0.19
N LEU A 85 15.12 19.69 0.72
CA LEU A 85 15.16 18.59 1.68
C LEU A 85 14.35 18.85 2.97
N LYS A 86 14.39 20.09 3.49
CA LYS A 86 13.57 20.46 4.66
C LYS A 86 12.08 20.49 4.33
N LEU A 87 11.73 20.93 3.11
CA LEU A 87 10.35 20.95 2.63
C LEU A 87 9.83 19.52 2.42
N ASP A 88 10.60 18.65 1.78
CA ASP A 88 10.26 17.25 1.55
C ASP A 88 10.02 16.52 2.87
N LYS A 89 10.92 16.70 3.86
CA LYS A 89 10.73 16.14 5.21
C LYS A 89 9.48 16.68 5.88
N ARG A 90 9.20 17.99 5.79
CA ARG A 90 7.99 18.58 6.36
C ARG A 90 6.71 18.05 5.72
N LEU A 91 6.71 17.89 4.40
CA LEU A 91 5.57 17.31 3.67
C LEU A 91 5.34 15.86 4.08
N PHE A 92 6.41 15.08 4.28
CA PHE A 92 6.31 13.71 4.76
C PHE A 92 5.77 13.63 6.19
N TYR A 93 6.16 14.54 7.11
CA TYR A 93 5.62 14.57 8.48
C TYR A 93 4.16 15.06 8.61
N LEU A 94 3.61 15.68 7.56
CA LEU A 94 2.23 16.19 7.56
C LEU A 94 1.20 15.14 7.12
N VAL A 95 1.67 13.98 6.67
CA VAL A 95 0.87 12.84 6.19
C VAL A 95 0.98 11.71 7.21
#